data_AF-A0A954D728-F1
#
_entry.id   AF-A0A954D728-F1
#
_cell.length_a   1.000
_cell.length_b   1.000
_cell.length_c   1.000
_cell.angle_alpha   90.00
_cell.angle_beta   90.00
_cell.angle_gamma   90.00
#
_symmetry.space_group_name_H-M   'P 1'
#
loop_
_entity.id
_entity.type
_entity.pdbx_description
1 polymer ?
#
loop_
_entity_poly.entity_id
_entity_poly.type
_entity_poly.pdbx_seq_one_letter_code
_entity_poly.pdbx_strand_id
1 'polypeptide(L)' 'AVTLLTILFIGGVAPSCVDAADSNDDGAVDVADAIHLLGYLFSGTAAPPAPGATTCGVDPSADALGCDQGC' A
#
# COMPACT_ATOMS: atom_id res chain seq x y z
N ALA A 1 -0.58 -4.39 -5.60
CA ALA A 1 -1.65 -4.25 -6.62
C ALA A 1 -2.63 -5.43 -6.62
N VAL A 2 -2.23 -6.65 -7.03
CA VAL A 2 -3.18 -7.78 -7.11
C VAL A 2 -3.73 -8.21 -5.75
N THR A 3 -2.89 -8.25 -4.72
CA THR A 3 -3.31 -8.57 -3.34
C THR A 3 -4.36 -7.59 -2.82
N LEU A 4 -4.14 -6.28 -3.02
CA LEU A 4 -5.10 -5.20 -2.72
C LEU A 4 -6.47 -5.45 -3.38
N LEU A 5 -6.48 -5.68 -4.70
CA LEU A 5 -7.73 -5.96 -5.43
C LEU A 5 -8.43 -7.23 -4.93
N THR A 6 -7.67 -8.24 -4.53
CA THR A 6 -8.22 -9.49 -3.98
C THR A 6 -8.87 -9.26 -2.62
N ILE A 7 -8.25 -8.47 -1.75
CA ILE A 7 -8.81 -8.13 -0.44
C ILE A 7 -10.09 -7.30 -0.60
N LEU A 8 -10.06 -6.27 -1.46
CA LEU A 8 -11.17 -5.33 -1.62
C LEU A 8 -12.42 -5.92 -2.28
N PHE A 9 -12.25 -6.80 -3.27
CA PHE A 9 -13.37 -7.26 -4.10
C PHE A 9 -13.73 -8.73 -3.92
N ILE A 10 -12.81 -9.55 -3.41
CA ILE A 10 -12.95 -11.01 -3.36
C ILE A 10 -12.93 -11.53 -1.91
N GLY A 11 -12.57 -10.69 -0.93
CA GLY A 11 -12.45 -11.09 0.46
C GLY A 11 -11.18 -11.90 0.75
N GLY A 12 -10.06 -11.52 0.12
CA GLY A 12 -8.75 -12.10 0.38
C GLY A 12 -8.25 -11.88 1.82
N VAL A 13 -7.15 -12.56 2.15
CA VAL A 13 -6.48 -12.39 3.45
C VAL A 13 -5.76 -11.03 3.48
N ALA A 14 -6.02 -10.24 4.52
CA ALA A 14 -5.34 -8.97 4.74
C ALA A 14 -3.81 -9.18 4.87
N PRO A 15 -2.99 -8.23 4.40
CA PRO A 15 -1.54 -8.32 4.57
C PRO A 15 -1.17 -8.25 6.06
N SER A 16 0.01 -8.77 6.38
CA SER A 16 0.61 -8.63 7.72
C SER A 16 0.81 -7.17 8.14
N CYS A 17 0.99 -6.30 7.15
CA CYS A 17 1.18 -4.87 7.29
C CYS A 17 0.09 -4.17 6.47
N VAL A 18 -0.93 -3.64 7.16
CA VAL A 18 -2.05 -2.94 6.51
C VAL A 18 -1.57 -1.61 5.94
N ASP A 19 -0.62 -0.96 6.61
CA ASP A 19 0.02 0.28 6.16
C ASP A 19 0.76 0.12 4.83
N ALA A 20 1.44 -1.02 4.61
CA ALA A 20 2.04 -1.32 3.30
C ALA A 20 1.02 -1.50 2.15
N ALA A 21 -0.28 -1.57 2.48
CA ALA A 21 -1.34 -1.57 1.49
C ALA A 21 -1.84 -0.16 1.14
N ASP A 22 -1.56 0.84 1.99
CA ASP A 22 -1.79 2.26 1.69
C ASP A 22 -0.61 2.81 0.88
N SER A 23 -0.65 2.53 -0.42
CA SER A 23 0.42 2.89 -1.33
C SER A 23 0.43 4.35 -1.75
N ASN A 24 -0.69 5.05 -1.57
CA ASN A 24 -0.78 6.49 -1.83
C ASN A 24 -0.74 7.35 -0.56
N ASP A 25 -0.53 6.74 0.60
CA ASP A 25 -0.24 7.39 1.90
C ASP A 25 -1.32 8.42 2.26
N ASP A 26 -2.58 8.00 2.17
CA ASP A 26 -3.74 8.86 2.49
C ASP A 26 -4.50 8.45 3.76
N GLY A 27 -4.01 7.43 4.45
CA GLY A 27 -4.55 6.85 5.68
C GLY A 27 -5.71 5.88 5.46
N ALA A 28 -5.99 5.47 4.22
CA ALA A 28 -7.08 4.56 3.88
C ALA A 28 -6.65 3.50 2.86
N VAL A 29 -6.95 2.23 3.17
CA VAL A 29 -6.72 1.13 2.23
C VAL A 29 -7.96 0.93 1.35
N ASP A 30 -7.90 1.42 0.11
CA ASP A 30 -9.00 1.32 -0.84
C ASP A 30 -8.55 1.12 -2.31
N VAL A 31 -9.45 1.39 -3.27
CA VAL A 31 -9.18 1.19 -4.69
C VAL A 31 -8.13 2.18 -5.24
N ALA A 32 -7.99 3.35 -4.62
CA ALA A 32 -6.99 4.35 -4.97
C ALA A 32 -5.58 3.78 -4.89
N ASP A 33 -5.29 2.93 -3.90
CA ASP A 33 -4.00 2.26 -3.74
C ASP A 33 -3.67 1.34 -4.92
N ALA A 34 -4.66 0.55 -5.33
CA ALA A 34 -4.49 -0.33 -6.47
C ALA A 34 -4.22 0.48 -7.75
N ILE A 35 -4.91 1.60 -7.94
CA ILE A 35 -4.71 2.51 -9.06
C ILE A 35 -3.31 3.15 -8.99
N HIS A 36 -2.88 3.61 -7.81
CA HIS A 36 -1.58 4.23 -7.59
C HIS A 36 -0.44 3.27 -7.96
N LEU A 37 -0.48 2.04 -7.44
CA LEU A 37 0.53 1.01 -7.77
C LEU A 37 0.53 0.64 -9.25
N LEU A 38 -0.64 0.49 -9.89
CA LEU A 38 -0.71 0.20 -11.32
C LEU A 38 -0.18 1.36 -12.17
N GLY A 39 -0.46 2.60 -11.76
CA GLY A 39 0.11 3.80 -12.35
C GLY A 39 1.63 3.80 -12.28
N TYR A 40 2.19 3.48 -11.11
CA TYR A 40 3.64 3.41 -10.92
C TYR A 40 4.26 2.33 -11.79
N LEU A 41 3.68 1.12 -11.79
CA LEU A 41 4.21 -0.04 -12.50
C LEU A 41 4.14 0.07 -14.03
N PHE A 42 3.09 0.71 -14.58
CA PHE A 42 2.80 0.62 -16.00
C PHE A 42 2.68 1.98 -16.72
N SER A 43 2.47 3.06 -15.97
CA SER A 43 2.29 4.40 -16.53
C SER A 43 3.40 5.38 -16.13
N GLY A 44 4.36 4.94 -15.30
CA GLY A 44 5.47 5.78 -14.86
C GLY A 44 5.03 6.96 -13.98
N THR A 45 3.93 6.80 -13.23
CA THR A 45 3.53 7.80 -12.24
C THR A 45 4.49 7.80 -11.04
N ALA A 46 4.25 8.69 -10.08
CA ALA A 46 5.03 8.76 -8.85
C ALA A 46 5.15 7.38 -8.19
N ALA A 47 6.34 7.08 -7.66
CA ALA A 47 6.55 5.91 -6.82
C ALA A 47 5.83 6.09 -5.47
N PRO A 48 5.48 4.99 -4.79
CA PRO A 48 4.99 5.05 -3.42
C PRO A 48 5.94 5.87 -2.54
N PRO A 49 5.40 6.65 -1.58
CA PRO A 49 6.20 7.36 -0.59
C PRO A 49 7.14 6.43 0.19
N ALA A 50 8.09 7.02 0.90
CA ALA A 50 9.00 6.23 1.75
C ALA A 50 8.17 5.36 2.72
N PRO A 51 8.56 4.10 2.98
CA PRO A 51 9.85 3.46 2.65
C PRO A 51 9.97 2.94 1.21
N GLY A 52 8.91 3.07 0.40
CA GLY A 52 8.90 2.75 -1.02
C GLY A 52 8.68 1.27 -1.34
N ALA A 53 8.66 0.94 -2.63
CA ALA A 53 8.27 -0.39 -3.12
C ALA A 53 9.35 -1.49 -2.99
N THR A 54 10.62 -1.11 -2.75
CA THR A 54 11.76 -2.04 -2.82
C THR A 54 12.54 -2.16 -1.51
N THR A 55 12.30 -1.25 -0.57
CA THR A 55 12.99 -1.20 0.71
C THR A 55 11.97 -1.25 1.83
N CYS A 56 12.11 -2.22 2.73
CA CYS A 56 11.37 -2.22 3.98
C CYS A 56 11.90 -1.09 4.88
N GLY A 57 11.01 -0.41 5.58
CA GLY A 57 11.37 0.67 6.49
C GLY A 57 10.18 1.11 7.33
N VAL A 58 10.43 2.03 8.25
CA VAL A 58 9.37 2.68 9.01
C VAL A 58 8.70 3.69 8.09
N ASP A 59 7.37 3.69 8.06
CA ASP A 59 6.61 4.77 7.46
C ASP A 59 6.89 6.10 8.21
N PRO A 60 7.43 7.13 7.53
CA PRO A 60 7.66 8.43 8.14
C PRO A 60 6.39 9.29 8.26
N SER A 61 5.32 8.86 7.59
CA SER A 61 3.99 9.44 7.71
C SER A 61 3.43 9.15 9.11
N ALA A 62 2.46 9.95 9.53
CA ALA A 62 1.81 9.76 10.82
C ALA A 62 0.32 9.62 10.57
N ASP A 63 -0.15 8.37 10.56
CA ASP A 63 -1.56 8.06 10.39
C ASP A 63 -2.05 7.02 11.41
N ALA A 64 -3.26 6.50 11.20
CA ALA A 64 -3.88 5.50 12.06
C ALA A 64 -3.57 4.05 11.61
N LEU A 65 -2.91 3.89 10.47
CA LEU A 65 -2.44 2.62 9.98
C LEU A 65 -1.09 2.31 10.65
N GLY A 66 -0.83 1.04 10.83
CA GLY A 66 0.38 0.61 11.50
C GLY A 66 0.67 -0.84 11.19
N CYS A 67 1.92 -1.24 11.46
CA CYS A 67 2.36 -2.60 11.22
C CYS A 67 2.90 -3.22 12.49
N ASP A 68 2.14 -4.19 13.01
CA ASP A 68 2.46 -4.91 14.23
C ASP A 68 3.73 -5.78 14.08
N GLN A 69 4.14 -6.11 12.85
CA GLN A 69 5.28 -6.97 12.52
C GLN A 69 5.96 -6.59 11.18
N GLY A 70 6.37 -5.34 10.98
CA GLY A 70 7.18 -4.93 9.80
C GLY A 70 6.50 -5.17 8.43
N CYS A 71 7.16 -4.74 7.35
CA CYS A 71 6.65 -4.82 5.98
C CYS A 71 6.38 -6.26 5.50
#